data_AF-A0A7C7QDG7-F1
#
_entry.id   AF-A0A7C7QDG7-F1
#
_cell.length_a   1.000
_cell.length_b   1.000
_cell.length_c   1.000
_cell.angle_alpha   90.00
_cell.angle_beta   90.00
_cell.angle_gamma   90.00
#
_symmetry.space_group_name_H-M   'P 1'
#
loop_
_entity.id
_entity.type
_entity.pdbx_description
1 polymer ?
#
loop_
_entity_poly.entity_id
_entity_poly.type
_entity_poly.pdbx_seq_one_letter_code
_entity_poly.pdbx_strand_id
1 'polypeptide(L)'
;MSATKMSRMLVIGLVVVALAMFGVTGYLYYQFYGIPRCPACGMLITPEMDEHFKIYTDGWGEGERVHACCIGCVFRLLDPERGWDELYIETFCDYYGPDKPIRIHVWNHGKNCEVDPPTAKVLLGAKIVKSCAVNRIVYDDYAAEKLLKIGYTEHTMKYQHVPLPEGTPVIPPCKCAPMLAEKVGIAYVPPSPIVPVSFAIVGIVILLVSIVMYRRTAAKG
;
A
#
# COMPACT_ATOMS: atom_id res chain seq x y z
N MET A 1 -24.81 -22.80 44.65
CA MET A 1 -23.72 -23.18 43.73
C MET A 1 -22.42 -23.19 44.54
N SER A 2 -21.67 -24.30 44.60
CA SER A 2 -20.42 -24.35 45.40
C SER A 2 -19.41 -23.31 44.91
N ALA A 3 -18.70 -22.64 45.83
CA ALA A 3 -17.69 -21.61 45.54
C ALA A 3 -16.63 -22.09 44.54
N THR A 4 -16.31 -23.38 44.55
CA THR A 4 -15.38 -24.04 43.60
C THR A 4 -15.93 -24.07 42.17
N LYS A 5 -17.24 -24.23 42.00
CA LYS A 5 -17.91 -24.26 40.69
C LYS A 5 -17.99 -22.85 40.09
N MET A 6 -18.19 -21.83 40.93
CA MET A 6 -18.20 -20.42 40.53
C MET A 6 -16.79 -19.93 40.14
N SER A 7 -15.76 -20.31 40.88
CA SER A 7 -14.36 -20.00 40.56
C SER A 7 -13.90 -20.61 39.22
N ARG A 8 -14.27 -21.87 38.94
CA ARG A 8 -13.93 -22.52 37.66
C ARG A 8 -14.58 -21.84 36.45
N MET A 9 -15.86 -21.46 36.54
CA MET A 9 -16.53 -20.78 35.43
C MET A 9 -15.93 -19.39 35.16
N LEU A 10 -15.54 -18.66 36.20
CA LEU A 10 -14.91 -17.35 36.07
C LEU A 10 -13.54 -17.44 35.36
N VAL A 11 -12.73 -18.45 35.71
CA VAL A 11 -11.43 -18.70 35.07
C VAL A 11 -11.60 -19.13 33.61
N ILE A 12 -12.54 -20.04 33.32
CA ILE A 12 -12.84 -20.44 31.93
C ILE A 12 -13.28 -19.22 31.11
N GLY A 13 -14.16 -18.38 31.67
CA GLY A 13 -14.59 -17.14 31.03
C GLY A 13 -13.42 -16.21 30.70
N LEU A 14 -12.49 -16.00 31.64
CA LEU A 14 -11.31 -15.17 31.42
C LEU A 14 -10.36 -15.72 30.35
N VAL A 15 -10.17 -17.05 30.30
CA VAL A 15 -9.35 -17.70 29.25
C VAL A 15 -10.00 -17.52 27.89
N VAL A 16 -11.32 -17.69 27.77
CA VAL A 16 -12.05 -17.49 26.50
C VAL A 16 -11.94 -16.04 26.04
N VAL A 17 -12.13 -15.06 26.94
CA VAL A 17 -11.98 -13.64 26.62
C VAL A 17 -10.56 -13.34 26.17
N ALA A 18 -9.54 -13.86 26.86
CA ALA A 18 -8.15 -13.67 26.48
C ALA A 18 -7.86 -14.23 25.08
N LEU A 19 -8.29 -15.46 24.77
CA LEU A 19 -8.12 -16.06 23.45
C LEU A 19 -8.82 -15.25 22.35
N ALA A 20 -10.03 -14.76 22.60
CA ALA A 20 -10.74 -13.90 21.67
C ALA A 20 -9.96 -12.58 21.42
N MET A 21 -9.44 -11.96 22.48
CA MET A 21 -8.62 -10.75 22.35
C MET A 21 -7.33 -11.00 21.54
N PHE A 22 -6.59 -12.07 21.82
CA PHE A 22 -5.40 -12.41 21.03
C PHE A 22 -5.73 -12.71 19.57
N GLY A 23 -6.83 -13.41 19.30
CA GLY A 23 -7.29 -13.69 17.94
C GLY A 23 -7.61 -12.40 17.17
N VAL A 24 -8.37 -11.48 17.77
CA VAL A 24 -8.70 -10.18 17.17
C VAL A 24 -7.46 -9.32 16.98
N THR A 25 -6.58 -9.23 17.98
CA THR A 25 -5.33 -8.48 17.88
C THR A 25 -4.42 -9.04 16.79
N GLY A 26 -4.26 -10.36 16.70
CA GLY A 26 -3.48 -11.01 15.66
C GLY A 26 -4.06 -10.78 14.26
N TYR A 27 -5.39 -10.88 14.12
CA TYR A 27 -6.08 -10.59 12.87
C TYR A 27 -5.91 -9.13 12.44
N LEU A 28 -6.11 -8.17 13.34
CA LEU A 28 -5.89 -6.75 13.06
C LEU A 28 -4.43 -6.49 12.70
N TYR A 29 -3.48 -7.06 13.45
CA TYR A 29 -2.05 -6.93 13.15
C TYR A 29 -1.73 -7.43 11.74
N TYR A 30 -2.24 -8.60 11.35
CA TYR A 30 -2.07 -9.13 10.00
C TYR A 30 -2.67 -8.21 8.93
N GLN A 31 -3.88 -7.69 9.15
CA GLN A 31 -4.53 -6.75 8.21
C GLN A 31 -3.77 -5.41 8.07
N PHE A 32 -3.11 -4.95 9.14
CA PHE A 32 -2.38 -3.69 9.14
C PHE A 32 -0.93 -3.80 8.65
N TYR A 33 -0.25 -4.93 8.91
CA TYR A 33 1.19 -5.07 8.69
C TYR A 33 1.59 -6.28 7.83
N GLY A 34 0.68 -7.25 7.62
CA GLY A 34 0.97 -8.47 6.86
C GLY A 34 0.79 -8.34 5.34
N ILE A 35 0.10 -7.29 4.88
CA ILE A 35 -0.16 -7.04 3.45
C ILE A 35 0.63 -5.79 3.02
N PRO A 36 1.45 -5.86 1.96
CA PRO A 36 2.19 -4.71 1.45
C PRO A 36 1.24 -3.55 1.13
N ARG A 37 1.66 -2.33 1.50
CA ARG A 37 0.93 -1.10 1.23
C ARG A 37 1.81 -0.17 0.42
N CYS A 38 1.20 0.57 -0.49
CA CYS A 38 1.82 1.67 -1.19
C CYS A 38 2.36 2.68 -0.17
N PRO A 39 3.69 2.88 -0.03
CA PRO A 39 4.25 3.80 0.94
C PRO A 39 3.76 5.23 0.72
N ALA A 40 3.42 5.62 -0.52
CA ALA A 40 2.95 6.96 -0.81
C ALA A 40 1.52 7.26 -0.32
N CYS A 41 0.60 6.30 -0.30
CA CYS A 41 -0.82 6.56 -0.01
C CYS A 41 -1.51 5.56 0.93
N GLY A 42 -0.85 4.47 1.31
CA GLY A 42 -1.37 3.47 2.25
C GLY A 42 -2.34 2.46 1.64
N MET A 43 -2.61 2.54 0.34
CA MET A 43 -3.45 1.57 -0.36
C MET A 43 -2.79 0.19 -0.34
N LEU A 44 -3.59 -0.85 -0.09
CA LEU A 44 -3.13 -2.24 -0.15
C LEU A 44 -2.69 -2.58 -1.59
N ILE A 45 -1.54 -3.23 -1.70
CA ILE A 45 -0.99 -3.68 -2.98
C ILE A 45 -1.61 -5.03 -3.31
N THR A 46 -2.35 -5.08 -4.41
CA THR A 46 -2.86 -6.34 -4.96
C THR A 46 -1.80 -6.99 -5.84
N PRO A 47 -1.90 -8.30 -6.12
CA PRO A 47 -1.00 -8.96 -7.07
C PRO A 47 -0.98 -8.29 -8.45
N GLU A 48 -2.14 -7.81 -8.91
CA GLU A 48 -2.28 -7.06 -10.16
C GLU A 48 -1.47 -5.74 -10.17
N MET A 49 -1.47 -5.00 -9.04
CA MET A 49 -0.65 -3.78 -8.92
C MET A 49 0.85 -4.11 -8.90
N ASP A 50 1.22 -5.20 -8.23
CA ASP A 50 2.62 -5.63 -8.12
C ASP A 50 3.18 -6.13 -9.46
N GLU A 51 2.34 -6.77 -10.27
CA GLU A 51 2.66 -7.17 -11.64
C GLU A 51 2.80 -5.96 -12.57
N HIS A 52 1.92 -4.97 -12.41
CA HIS A 52 1.91 -3.78 -13.26
C HIS A 52 3.06 -2.81 -12.99
N PHE A 53 3.48 -2.65 -11.73
CA PHE A 53 4.59 -1.76 -11.37
C PHE A 53 5.69 -2.52 -10.68
N LYS A 54 6.75 -2.87 -11.41
CA LYS A 54 8.01 -3.36 -10.84
C LYS A 54 8.95 -2.18 -10.61
N ILE A 55 9.38 -1.99 -9.39
CA ILE A 55 10.12 -0.83 -8.89
C ILE A 55 11.24 -1.35 -8.00
N TYR A 56 12.44 -0.89 -8.28
CA TYR A 56 13.70 -1.34 -7.68
C TYR A 56 14.58 -0.14 -7.33
N THR A 57 15.43 -0.27 -6.32
CA THR A 57 16.28 0.83 -5.82
C THR A 57 17.67 0.86 -6.46
N ASP A 58 18.22 -0.30 -6.83
CA ASP A 58 19.67 -0.40 -7.14
C ASP A 58 19.93 -0.82 -8.60
N GLY A 59 18.89 -1.08 -9.37
CA GLY A 59 18.98 -1.49 -10.78
C GLY A 59 17.76 -2.27 -11.24
N TRP A 60 17.70 -2.60 -12.53
CA TRP A 60 16.59 -3.37 -13.11
C TRP A 60 16.54 -4.79 -12.54
N GLY A 61 15.61 -5.05 -11.61
CA GLY A 61 15.52 -6.35 -10.93
C GLY A 61 16.48 -6.51 -9.75
N GLU A 62 17.16 -5.45 -9.33
CA GLU A 62 18.19 -5.47 -8.29
C GLU A 62 17.84 -4.55 -7.10
N GLY A 63 18.34 -4.88 -5.91
CA GLY A 63 18.08 -4.08 -4.70
C GLY A 63 16.70 -4.33 -4.06
N GLU A 64 16.20 -3.33 -3.32
CA GLU A 64 14.92 -3.42 -2.63
C GLU A 64 13.76 -3.34 -3.62
N ARG A 65 12.78 -4.25 -3.45
CA ARG A 65 11.51 -4.20 -4.18
C ARG A 65 10.56 -3.22 -3.48
N VAL A 66 10.24 -2.10 -4.14
CA VAL A 66 9.34 -1.07 -3.61
C VAL A 66 7.96 -1.16 -4.26
N HIS A 67 6.87 -0.98 -3.52
CA HIS A 67 5.52 -1.13 -4.09
C HIS A 67 4.79 0.21 -4.26
N ALA A 68 4.01 0.34 -5.33
CA ALA A 68 3.11 1.47 -5.53
C ALA A 68 1.79 1.00 -6.14
N CYS A 69 0.68 1.66 -5.79
CA CYS A 69 -0.63 1.26 -6.29
C CYS A 69 -0.94 1.82 -7.68
N CYS A 70 -0.34 2.96 -8.06
CA CYS A 70 -0.54 3.62 -9.37
C CYS A 70 0.69 4.42 -9.77
N ILE A 71 0.80 4.77 -11.06
CA ILE A 71 1.93 5.57 -11.59
C ILE A 71 2.10 6.92 -10.88
N GLY A 72 1.02 7.56 -10.44
CA GLY A 72 1.11 8.80 -9.66
C GLY A 72 1.77 8.57 -8.30
N CYS A 73 1.51 7.42 -7.66
CA CYS A 73 2.16 7.07 -6.41
C CYS A 73 3.61 6.65 -6.61
N VAL A 74 3.96 5.98 -7.73
CA VAL A 74 5.35 5.66 -8.07
C VAL A 74 6.23 6.90 -7.98
N PHE A 75 5.83 8.01 -8.62
CA PHE A 75 6.61 9.24 -8.58
C PHE A 75 6.60 9.95 -7.22
N ARG A 76 5.58 9.75 -6.41
CA ARG A 76 5.54 10.27 -5.03
C ARG A 76 6.51 9.55 -4.11
N LEU A 77 6.97 8.34 -4.45
CA LEU A 77 8.00 7.64 -3.69
C LEU A 77 9.34 8.37 -3.77
N LEU A 78 9.56 9.27 -4.73
CA LEU A 78 10.78 10.08 -4.84
C LEU A 78 10.78 11.31 -3.91
N ASP A 79 9.87 11.35 -2.91
CA ASP A 79 9.78 12.42 -1.89
C ASP A 79 11.18 12.74 -1.30
N PRO A 80 11.65 14.01 -1.35
CA PRO A 80 12.97 14.39 -0.83
C PRO A 80 13.19 14.17 0.67
N GLU A 81 12.11 14.11 1.46
CA GLU A 81 12.19 14.02 2.93
C GLU A 81 12.07 12.58 3.42
N ARG A 82 11.26 11.76 2.75
CA ARG A 82 10.87 10.42 3.23
C ARG A 82 10.97 9.32 2.17
N GLY A 83 11.32 9.68 0.96
CA GLY A 83 11.34 8.79 -0.19
C GLY A 83 12.73 8.29 -0.54
N TRP A 84 12.82 7.74 -1.74
CA TRP A 84 14.06 7.26 -2.34
C TRP A 84 14.63 8.33 -3.28
N ASP A 85 15.96 8.42 -3.36
CA ASP A 85 16.62 9.35 -4.29
C ASP A 85 16.52 8.86 -5.75
N GLU A 86 16.57 7.54 -5.93
CA GLU A 86 16.66 6.87 -7.23
C GLU A 86 15.74 5.64 -7.28
N LEU A 87 15.06 5.44 -8.41
CA LEU A 87 14.19 4.30 -8.67
C LEU A 87 14.27 3.84 -10.12
N TYR A 88 14.23 2.53 -10.31
CA TYR A 88 14.14 1.82 -11.60
C TYR A 88 12.75 1.20 -11.71
N ILE A 89 11.92 1.71 -12.63
CA ILE A 89 10.50 1.38 -12.74
C ILE A 89 10.22 0.69 -14.07
N GLU A 90 9.78 -0.56 -14.03
CA GLU A 90 9.19 -1.27 -15.16
C GLU A 90 7.67 -1.34 -15.00
N THR A 91 6.98 -0.99 -16.06
CA THR A 91 5.52 -1.09 -16.17
C THR A 91 5.14 -1.37 -17.61
N PHE A 92 3.86 -1.32 -17.95
CA PHE A 92 3.41 -1.48 -19.33
C PHE A 92 2.29 -0.48 -19.68
N CYS A 93 1.94 -0.42 -20.95
CA CYS A 93 0.92 0.49 -21.43
C CYS A 93 -0.48 0.07 -20.96
N ASP A 94 -1.20 0.96 -20.28
CA ASP A 94 -2.60 0.76 -19.89
C ASP A 94 -3.57 0.60 -21.08
N TYR A 95 -3.13 0.89 -22.31
CA TYR A 95 -3.95 0.73 -23.51
C TYR A 95 -3.58 -0.51 -24.33
N TYR A 96 -2.28 -0.79 -24.50
CA TYR A 96 -1.81 -1.90 -25.33
C TYR A 96 -1.49 -3.18 -24.53
N GLY A 97 -1.35 -3.07 -23.21
CA GLY A 97 -1.02 -4.19 -22.34
C GLY A 97 0.47 -4.52 -22.23
N PRO A 98 0.78 -5.70 -21.64
CA PRO A 98 2.14 -6.11 -21.26
C PRO A 98 3.16 -6.18 -22.41
N ASP A 99 2.71 -6.40 -23.65
CA ASP A 99 3.58 -6.46 -24.84
C ASP A 99 4.18 -5.09 -25.24
N LYS A 100 3.75 -4.02 -24.56
CA LYS A 100 4.28 -2.66 -24.70
C LYS A 100 4.85 -2.19 -23.35
N PRO A 101 6.03 -2.70 -22.95
CA PRO A 101 6.66 -2.33 -21.70
C PRO A 101 7.11 -0.87 -21.74
N ILE A 102 7.15 -0.26 -20.57
CA ILE A 102 7.64 1.09 -20.33
C ILE A 102 8.62 1.02 -19.18
N ARG A 103 9.85 1.46 -19.43
CA ARG A 103 10.92 1.57 -18.44
C ARG A 103 11.18 3.02 -18.12
N ILE A 104 11.19 3.36 -16.84
CA ILE A 104 11.47 4.70 -16.33
C ILE A 104 12.58 4.59 -15.29
N HIS A 105 13.69 5.25 -15.54
CA HIS A 105 14.75 5.44 -14.55
C HIS A 105 14.71 6.89 -14.11
N VAL A 106 14.66 7.12 -12.81
CA VAL A 106 14.50 8.45 -12.20
C VAL A 106 15.46 8.54 -11.02
N TRP A 107 16.18 9.65 -10.92
CA TRP A 107 17.16 9.88 -9.86
C TRP A 107 17.20 11.34 -9.42
N ASN A 108 17.94 11.63 -8.33
CA ASN A 108 17.97 12.95 -7.72
C ASN A 108 16.56 13.43 -7.35
N HIS A 109 15.81 12.57 -6.66
CA HIS A 109 14.41 12.78 -6.27
C HIS A 109 13.49 13.14 -7.47
N GLY A 110 13.72 12.48 -8.60
CA GLY A 110 12.94 12.63 -9.82
C GLY A 110 13.30 13.86 -10.67
N LYS A 111 14.31 14.65 -10.29
CA LYS A 111 14.77 15.79 -11.09
C LYS A 111 15.43 15.37 -12.40
N ASN A 112 16.04 14.19 -12.40
CA ASN A 112 16.59 13.57 -13.58
C ASN A 112 15.81 12.31 -13.92
N CYS A 113 15.68 12.02 -15.21
CA CYS A 113 14.78 10.98 -15.68
C CYS A 113 15.12 10.54 -17.11
N GLU A 114 15.10 9.23 -17.32
CA GLU A 114 15.16 8.56 -18.61
C GLU A 114 13.96 7.64 -18.77
N VAL A 115 13.39 7.59 -19.98
CA VAL A 115 12.18 6.81 -20.27
C VAL A 115 12.33 6.12 -21.60
N ASP A 116 12.02 4.83 -21.61
CA ASP A 116 11.91 4.01 -22.81
C ASP A 116 10.51 3.38 -22.89
N PRO A 117 9.69 3.70 -23.91
CA PRO A 117 9.98 4.63 -24.99
C PRO A 117 9.88 6.11 -24.54
N PRO A 118 10.61 7.04 -25.18
CA PRO A 118 10.52 8.47 -24.86
C PRO A 118 9.14 9.09 -25.18
N THR A 119 8.30 8.36 -25.92
CA THR A 119 6.92 8.76 -26.24
C THR A 119 5.95 8.54 -25.09
N ALA A 120 6.33 7.78 -24.06
CA ALA A 120 5.43 7.42 -22.97
C ALA A 120 4.83 8.65 -22.28
N LYS A 121 3.55 8.54 -21.88
CA LYS A 121 2.79 9.62 -21.24
C LYS A 121 2.10 9.11 -19.98
N VAL A 122 1.89 10.03 -19.05
CA VAL A 122 1.06 9.85 -17.85
C VAL A 122 -0.22 10.64 -18.04
N LEU A 123 -1.37 9.99 -17.89
CA LEU A 123 -2.67 10.64 -17.81
C LEU A 123 -2.98 10.83 -16.33
N LEU A 124 -2.76 12.05 -15.82
CA LEU A 124 -2.76 12.33 -14.39
C LEU A 124 -4.12 12.84 -13.90
N GLY A 125 -5.15 11.99 -13.95
CA GLY A 125 -6.50 12.36 -13.49
C GLY A 125 -6.55 12.74 -12.00
N ALA A 126 -5.57 12.28 -11.20
CA ALA A 126 -5.45 12.63 -9.78
C ALA A 126 -5.29 14.14 -9.52
N LYS A 127 -4.85 14.90 -10.53
CA LYS A 127 -4.77 16.37 -10.46
C LYS A 127 -6.16 17.02 -10.40
N ILE A 128 -7.17 16.32 -10.89
CA ILE A 128 -8.57 16.80 -10.94
C ILE A 128 -9.35 16.17 -9.80
N VAL A 129 -9.34 14.83 -9.74
CA VAL A 129 -10.06 14.06 -8.71
C VAL A 129 -9.00 13.32 -7.91
N LYS A 130 -8.76 13.71 -6.65
CA LYS A 130 -7.70 13.20 -5.75
C LYS A 130 -7.79 11.69 -5.47
N SER A 131 -7.59 10.85 -6.49
CA SER A 131 -7.79 9.40 -6.48
C SER A 131 -6.75 8.71 -7.36
N CYS A 132 -6.22 7.59 -6.88
CA CYS A 132 -5.28 6.75 -7.64
C CYS A 132 -5.96 6.03 -8.82
N ALA A 133 -7.29 5.86 -8.76
CA ALA A 133 -8.08 5.13 -9.76
C ALA A 133 -8.11 5.81 -11.13
N VAL A 134 -7.74 7.10 -11.22
CA VAL A 134 -7.82 7.93 -12.43
C VAL A 134 -6.45 8.29 -13.00
N ASN A 135 -5.38 7.60 -12.57
CA ASN A 135 -4.05 7.77 -13.16
C ASN A 135 -3.77 6.65 -14.18
N ARG A 136 -3.25 6.98 -15.35
CA ARG A 136 -2.79 5.98 -16.35
C ARG A 136 -1.38 6.26 -16.81
N ILE A 137 -0.71 5.22 -17.29
CA ILE A 137 0.52 5.33 -18.06
C ILE A 137 0.34 4.65 -19.42
N VAL A 138 0.78 5.33 -20.47
CA VAL A 138 0.64 4.86 -21.85
C VAL A 138 1.93 5.00 -22.63
N TYR A 139 2.06 4.20 -23.67
CA TYR A 139 3.26 4.10 -24.51
C TYR A 139 3.45 5.29 -25.45
N ASP A 140 2.37 5.91 -25.92
CA ASP A 140 2.39 6.99 -26.92
C ASP A 140 1.12 7.88 -26.89
N ASP A 141 1.09 8.89 -27.75
CA ASP A 141 -0.01 9.86 -27.86
C ASP A 141 -1.32 9.23 -28.39
N TYR A 142 -1.24 8.20 -29.24
CA TYR A 142 -2.44 7.51 -29.74
C TYR A 142 -3.16 6.78 -28.60
N ALA A 143 -2.40 6.02 -27.80
CA ALA A 143 -2.92 5.36 -26.60
C ALA A 143 -3.50 6.37 -25.60
N ALA A 144 -2.85 7.53 -25.43
CA ALA A 144 -3.35 8.61 -24.59
C ALA A 144 -4.71 9.11 -25.08
N GLU A 145 -4.83 9.47 -26.36
CA GLU A 145 -6.08 9.94 -26.96
C GLU A 145 -7.20 8.92 -26.85
N LYS A 146 -6.89 7.63 -27.05
CA LYS A 146 -7.88 6.56 -26.95
C LYS A 146 -8.37 6.40 -25.53
N LEU A 147 -7.48 6.30 -24.54
CA LEU A 147 -7.87 6.18 -23.13
C LEU A 147 -8.65 7.39 -22.62
N LEU A 148 -8.36 8.61 -23.09
CA LEU A 148 -9.17 9.78 -22.74
C LEU A 148 -10.62 9.67 -23.22
N LYS A 149 -10.87 8.95 -24.32
CA LYS A 149 -12.22 8.76 -24.90
C LYS A 149 -12.97 7.58 -24.28
N ILE A 150 -12.29 6.45 -24.07
CA ILE A 150 -12.92 5.21 -23.59
C ILE A 150 -12.84 5.05 -22.06
N GLY A 151 -11.95 5.80 -21.39
CA GLY A 151 -11.71 5.77 -19.95
C GLY A 151 -10.75 4.66 -19.48
N TYR A 152 -10.95 3.44 -19.96
CA TYR A 152 -10.16 2.27 -19.56
C TYR A 152 -10.18 1.15 -20.62
N THR A 153 -9.30 0.17 -20.45
CA THR A 153 -9.23 -1.08 -21.24
C THR A 153 -9.16 -2.29 -20.30
N GLU A 154 -9.18 -3.49 -20.88
CA GLU A 154 -8.87 -4.75 -20.19
C GLU A 154 -7.47 -4.79 -19.58
N HIS A 155 -6.54 -3.94 -20.02
CA HIS A 155 -5.17 -3.87 -19.52
C HIS A 155 -5.00 -2.89 -18.35
N THR A 156 -6.00 -2.03 -18.11
CA THR A 156 -6.02 -1.22 -16.90
C THR A 156 -6.34 -2.09 -15.70
N MET A 157 -5.75 -1.75 -14.54
CA MET A 157 -6.04 -2.49 -13.31
C MET A 157 -7.53 -2.42 -12.97
N LYS A 158 -8.10 -3.46 -12.39
CA LYS A 158 -9.54 -3.56 -12.13
C LYS A 158 -10.11 -2.36 -11.35
N TYR A 159 -9.38 -1.85 -10.36
CA TYR A 159 -9.82 -0.69 -9.57
C TYR A 159 -9.78 0.64 -10.36
N GLN A 160 -9.12 0.64 -11.51
CA GLN A 160 -9.05 1.75 -12.45
C GLN A 160 -10.12 1.67 -13.55
N HIS A 161 -11.07 0.75 -13.49
CA HIS A 161 -12.19 0.66 -14.45
C HIS A 161 -13.23 1.75 -14.16
N VAL A 162 -12.77 2.99 -14.23
CA VAL A 162 -13.53 4.23 -14.05
C VAL A 162 -13.16 5.20 -15.18
N PRO A 163 -14.10 6.06 -15.63
CA PRO A 163 -13.78 7.07 -16.62
C PRO A 163 -12.68 8.02 -16.13
N LEU A 164 -11.85 8.48 -17.07
CA LEU A 164 -10.92 9.57 -16.79
C LEU A 164 -11.69 10.89 -16.70
N PRO A 165 -11.43 11.74 -15.70
CA PRO A 165 -12.06 13.05 -15.59
C PRO A 165 -11.82 13.92 -16.83
N GLU A 166 -12.80 14.74 -17.21
CA GLU A 166 -12.63 15.71 -18.28
C GLU A 166 -11.47 16.67 -17.98
N GLY A 167 -10.64 16.97 -18.98
CA GLY A 167 -9.45 17.80 -18.82
C GLY A 167 -8.26 17.10 -18.19
N THR A 168 -8.29 15.76 -18.04
CA THR A 168 -7.16 14.98 -17.51
C THR A 168 -5.85 15.36 -18.22
N PRO A 169 -4.84 15.86 -17.48
CA PRO A 169 -3.57 16.24 -18.07
C PRO A 169 -2.80 15.03 -18.63
N VAL A 170 -2.25 15.19 -19.83
CA VAL A 170 -1.31 14.24 -20.45
C VAL A 170 0.10 14.82 -20.33
N ILE A 171 0.96 14.19 -19.53
CA ILE A 171 2.27 14.74 -19.15
C ILE A 171 3.34 13.66 -19.32
N PRO A 172 4.53 13.97 -19.89
CA PRO A 172 5.65 13.02 -19.90
C PRO A 172 6.08 12.59 -18.48
N PRO A 173 6.46 11.31 -18.26
CA PRO A 173 6.92 10.82 -16.95
C PRO A 173 7.96 11.72 -16.28
N CYS A 174 8.98 12.17 -17.02
CA CYS A 174 10.05 13.02 -16.50
C CYS A 174 9.60 14.41 -16.03
N LYS A 175 8.46 14.91 -16.51
CA LYS A 175 7.86 16.15 -15.98
C LYS A 175 6.95 15.87 -14.78
N CYS A 176 6.38 14.67 -14.74
CA CYS A 176 5.49 14.23 -13.66
C CYS A 176 6.28 13.89 -12.39
N ALA A 177 7.44 13.26 -12.54
CA ALA A 177 8.29 12.78 -11.45
C ALA A 177 8.64 13.87 -10.41
N PRO A 178 9.34 14.97 -10.77
CA PRO A 178 9.72 15.97 -9.77
C PRO A 178 8.49 16.73 -9.25
N MET A 179 7.46 16.93 -10.09
CA MET A 179 6.23 17.59 -9.69
C MET A 179 5.50 16.82 -8.57
N LEU A 180 5.41 15.50 -8.67
CA LEU A 180 4.71 14.68 -7.69
C LEU A 180 5.58 14.39 -6.46
N ALA A 181 6.88 14.21 -6.65
CA ALA A 181 7.85 14.05 -5.57
C ALA A 181 7.83 15.28 -4.64
N GLU A 182 8.01 16.48 -5.19
CA GLU A 182 8.18 17.70 -4.41
C GLU A 182 6.86 18.29 -3.90
N LYS A 183 5.77 18.23 -4.69
CA LYS A 183 4.51 18.93 -4.35
C LYS A 183 3.48 18.07 -3.64
N VAL A 184 3.64 16.75 -3.69
CA VAL A 184 2.66 15.81 -3.10
C VAL A 184 3.35 14.88 -2.12
N GLY A 185 4.48 14.28 -2.50
CA GLY A 185 5.27 13.41 -1.65
C GLY A 185 4.50 12.24 -1.05
N ILE A 186 5.08 11.62 -0.04
CA ILE A 186 4.50 10.49 0.69
C ILE A 186 3.44 10.99 1.67
N ALA A 187 2.17 10.65 1.52
CA ALA A 187 1.13 11.11 2.48
C ALA A 187 0.86 10.10 3.59
N TYR A 188 1.18 8.83 3.35
CA TYR A 188 0.83 7.78 4.27
C TYR A 188 1.79 7.70 5.45
N VAL A 189 1.21 7.61 6.63
CA VAL A 189 1.91 7.28 7.86
C VAL A 189 1.33 5.94 8.33
N PRO A 190 2.13 4.87 8.42
CA PRO A 190 1.62 3.59 8.85
C PRO A 190 1.05 3.71 10.27
N PRO A 191 -0.07 3.02 10.58
CA PRO A 191 -0.63 3.03 11.92
C PRO A 191 0.42 2.54 12.91
N SER A 192 0.48 3.17 14.08
CA SER A 192 1.44 2.78 15.11
C SER A 192 1.14 1.37 15.64
N PRO A 193 2.15 0.49 15.75
CA PRO A 193 1.96 -0.84 16.32
C PRO A 193 1.67 -0.81 17.82
N ILE A 194 1.77 0.35 18.48
CA ILE A 194 1.55 0.52 19.92
C ILE A 194 0.15 0.04 20.33
N VAL A 195 -0.88 0.28 19.52
CA VAL A 195 -2.25 -0.11 19.86
C VAL A 195 -2.40 -1.64 19.92
N PRO A 196 -2.09 -2.42 18.85
CA PRO A 196 -2.16 -3.88 18.95
C PRO A 196 -1.18 -4.46 19.98
N VAL A 197 0.03 -3.89 20.12
CA VAL A 197 1.00 -4.34 21.13
C VAL A 197 0.48 -4.12 22.56
N SER A 198 -0.17 -2.98 22.84
CA SER A 198 -0.71 -2.70 24.16
C SER A 198 -1.87 -3.63 24.53
N PHE A 199 -2.75 -3.97 23.58
CA PHE A 199 -3.78 -5.00 23.80
C PHE A 199 -3.18 -6.37 24.13
N ALA A 200 -2.11 -6.77 23.43
CA ALA A 200 -1.41 -8.02 23.73
C ALA A 200 -0.83 -8.02 25.16
N ILE A 201 -0.18 -6.92 25.57
CA ILE A 201 0.38 -6.77 26.93
C ILE A 201 -0.73 -6.86 27.98
N VAL A 202 -1.84 -6.15 27.81
CA VAL A 202 -2.98 -6.20 28.74
C VAL A 202 -3.56 -7.62 28.82
N GLY A 203 -3.69 -8.31 27.69
CA GLY A 203 -4.13 -9.71 27.65
C GLY A 203 -3.22 -10.66 28.44
N ILE A 204 -1.89 -10.51 28.31
CA ILE A 204 -0.90 -11.28 29.09
C ILE A 204 -1.07 -11.00 30.58
N VAL A 205 -1.19 -9.73 30.98
CA VAL A 205 -1.36 -9.35 32.39
C VAL A 205 -2.64 -9.97 32.99
N ILE A 206 -3.76 -9.90 32.27
CA ILE A 206 -5.04 -10.50 32.71
C ILE A 206 -4.88 -12.01 32.91
N LEU A 207 -4.25 -12.72 31.96
CA LEU A 207 -4.00 -14.16 32.07
C LEU A 207 -3.14 -14.50 33.29
N LEU A 208 -2.02 -13.78 33.51
CA LEU A 208 -1.14 -14.00 34.65
C LEU A 208 -1.86 -13.78 35.98
N VAL A 209 -2.62 -12.68 36.12
CA VAL A 209 -3.40 -12.39 37.33
C VAL A 209 -4.46 -13.48 37.57
N SER A 210 -5.13 -13.94 36.51
CA SER A 210 -6.14 -15.00 36.59
C SER A 210 -5.54 -16.32 37.10
N ILE A 211 -4.36 -16.70 36.59
CA ILE A 211 -3.63 -17.89 37.02
C ILE A 211 -3.23 -17.77 38.50
N VAL A 212 -2.68 -16.62 38.91
CA VAL A 212 -2.28 -16.38 40.31
C VAL A 212 -3.49 -16.45 41.25
N MET A 213 -4.61 -15.81 40.88
CA MET A 213 -5.84 -15.87 41.67
C MET A 213 -6.39 -17.29 41.76
N TYR A 214 -6.41 -18.04 40.65
CA TYR A 214 -6.84 -19.43 40.63
C TYR A 214 -5.98 -20.33 41.52
N ARG A 215 -4.64 -20.20 41.47
CA ARG A 215 -3.75 -20.96 42.36
C ARG A 215 -3.99 -20.61 43.83
N ARG A 216 -4.24 -19.34 44.15
CA ARG A 216 -4.54 -18.89 45.52
C ARG A 216 -5.89 -19.40 46.03
N THR A 217 -6.92 -19.46 45.20
CA THR A 217 -8.23 -20.00 45.60
C THR A 217 -8.21 -21.52 45.70
N ALA A 218 -7.50 -22.20 44.79
CA ALA A 218 -7.35 -23.66 44.82
C ALA A 218 -6.49 -24.16 46.00
N ALA A 219 -5.54 -23.36 46.50
CA ALA A 219 -4.73 -23.71 47.68
C ALA A 219 -5.45 -23.46 49.02
N LYS A 220 -6.60 -22.78 49.02
CA LYS A 220 -7.37 -22.42 50.22
C LYS A 220 -8.63 -23.25 50.44
N GLY A 221 -8.96 -24.17 49.54
CA GLY A 221 -10.11 -25.09 49.65
C GLY A 221 -9.65 -26.53 49.60
#